data_AF-A0A7V3CEV8-F1
#
_entry.id   AF-A0A7V3CEV8-F1
#
_cell.length_a   1.000
_cell.length_b   1.000
_cell.length_c   1.000
_cell.angle_alpha   90.00
_cell.angle_beta   90.00
_cell.angle_gamma   90.00
#
_symmetry.space_group_name_H-M   'P 1'
#
loop_
_entity.id
_entity.type
_entity.pdbx_description
1 polymer ?
#
loop_
_entity_poly.entity_id
_entity_poly.type
_entity_poly.pdbx_seq_one_letter_code
_entity_poly.pdbx_strand_id
1 'polypeptide(L)' 'RKARMGRNPQTGEPIKIPAKRVVKFRVAKAAKDSILGTSKKK' A
#
# COMPACT_ATOMS: atom_id res chain seq x y z
N ARG A 1 9.04 -4.24 -3.19
CA ARG A 1 9.63 -3.04 -2.53
C ARG A 1 11.13 -3.29 -2.40
N LYS A 2 11.96 -2.25 -2.57
CA LYS A 2 13.42 -2.34 -2.39
C LYS A 2 13.77 -2.61 -0.91
N ALA A 3 14.96 -3.15 -0.66
CA ALA A 3 15.47 -3.33 0.69
C ALA A 3 15.56 -1.97 1.41
N ARG A 4 15.19 -1.94 2.69
CA ARG A 4 15.17 -0.71 3.49
C ARG A 4 15.33 -1.02 4.97
N MET A 5 15.80 -0.04 5.73
CA MET A 5 15.76 -0.08 7.19
C MET A 5 14.36 0.34 7.65
N GLY A 6 13.68 -0.56 8.37
CA GLY A 6 12.46 -0.27 9.11
C GLY A 6 12.72 -0.18 10.60
N ARG A 7 11.68 0.05 11.39
CA ARG A 7 11.73 -0.04 12.86
C ARG A 7 10.75 -1.08 13.35
N ASN A 8 11.10 -1.76 14.44
CA ASN A 8 10.16 -2.59 15.18
C ASN A 8 9.06 -1.68 15.76
N PRO A 9 7.77 -1.88 15.42
CA PRO A 9 6.70 -1.04 15.95
C PRO A 9 6.52 -1.14 17.48
N GLN A 10 7.01 -2.21 18.13
CA GLN A 10 6.89 -2.39 19.57
C GLN A 10 8.09 -1.86 20.36
N THR A 11 9.32 -1.99 19.83
CA THR A 11 10.57 -1.67 20.56
C THR A 11 11.39 -0.53 19.94
N GLY A 12 11.03 -0.07 18.74
CA GLY A 12 11.73 1.01 18.04
C GLY A 12 13.07 0.63 17.40
N GLU A 13 13.57 -0.58 17.65
CA GLU A 13 14.85 -1.05 17.13
C GLU A 13 14.86 -1.10 15.58
N PRO A 14 15.99 -0.79 14.94
CA PRO A 14 16.11 -0.84 13.50
C PRO A 14 16.15 -2.29 12.98
N ILE A 15 15.24 -2.63 12.06
CA ILE A 15 15.16 -3.95 11.41
C ILE A 15 15.44 -3.79 9.91
N LYS A 16 16.33 -4.62 9.36
CA LYS A 16 16.58 -4.66 7.91
C LYS A 16 15.44 -5.41 7.21
N ILE A 17 14.62 -4.71 6.45
CA ILE A 17 13.54 -5.30 5.65
C ILE A 17 14.13 -5.68 4.28
N PRO A 18 14.17 -6.98 3.92
CA PRO A 18 14.71 -7.43 2.65
C PRO A 18 13.84 -6.98 1.47
N ALA A 19 14.44 -6.95 0.28
CA ALA A 19 13.69 -6.71 -0.94
C ALA A 19 12.72 -7.87 -1.19
N LYS A 20 11.42 -7.56 -1.28
CA LYS A 20 10.39 -8.56 -1.58
C LYS A 20 9.36 -8.04 -2.57
N ARG A 21 8.82 -8.93 -3.39
CA ARG A 21 7.70 -8.60 -4.29
C ARG A 21 6.44 -8.51 -3.44
N VAL A 22 5.68 -7.42 -3.62
CA VAL A 22 4.39 -7.22 -2.93
C VAL A 22 3.32 -7.10 -3.99
N VAL A 23 2.16 -7.71 -3.72
CA VAL A 23 0.98 -7.55 -4.56
C VAL A 23 0.42 -6.14 -4.34
N LYS A 24 0.01 -5.51 -5.44
CA LYS A 24 -0.71 -4.23 -5.40
C LYS A 24 -2.06 -4.46 -6.08
N PHE A 25 -3.13 -4.44 -5.31
CA PHE A 25 -4.47 -4.47 -5.87
C PHE A 25 -4.83 -3.10 -6.46
N ARG A 26 -5.36 -3.10 -7.68
CA ARG A 26 -5.97 -1.92 -8.28
C ARG A 26 -7.45 -2.23 -8.50
N VAL A 27 -8.29 -1.39 -7.91
CA VAL A 27 -9.75 -1.53 -8.03
C VAL A 27 -10.17 -1.20 -9.46
N ALA A 28 -11.04 -2.01 -10.04
CA ALA A 28 -11.63 -1.74 -11.35
C ALA A 28 -12.54 -0.51 -11.30
N LYS A 29 -12.71 0.18 -12.44
CA LYS A 29 -13.52 1.40 -12.54
C LYS A 29 -14.94 1.20 -12.01
N ALA A 30 -15.61 0.13 -12.44
CA ALA A 30 -16.97 -0.18 -12.02
C ALA A 30 -17.14 -0.27 -10.49
N ALA A 31 -16.22 -0.96 -9.80
CA ALA A 31 -16.25 -1.07 -8.33
C ALA A 31 -15.85 0.24 -7.63
N LYS A 32 -14.98 1.05 -8.25
CA LYS A 32 -14.61 2.36 -7.72
C LYS A 32 -15.77 3.34 -7.79
N ASP A 33 -16.49 3.34 -8.91
CA ASP A 33 -17.60 4.25 -9.18
C ASP A 33 -18.83 3.92 -8.32
N SER A 34 -19.07 2.63 -8.02
CA SER A 34 -20.17 2.20 -7.15
C SER A 34 -19.94 2.51 -5.67
N ILE A 35 -18.69 2.47 -5.19
CA ILE A 35 -18.35 2.65 -3.77
C ILE A 35 -18.12 4.13 -3.43
N LEU A 36 -17.47 4.90 -4.30
CA LEU A 36 -17.04 6.26 -3.98
C LEU A 36 -18.07 7.35 -4.31
N GLY A 37 -19.28 6.98 -4.76
CA GLY A 37 -20.42 7.88 -4.99
C GLY A 37 -20.05 9.29 -5.41
N THR A 38 -19.94 9.54 -6.72
CA THR A 38 -19.91 10.90 -7.31
C THR A 38 -18.69 11.79 -7.04
N SER A 39 -17.46 11.28 -7.07
CA SER A 39 -16.24 12.12 -6.96
C SER A 39 -15.23 11.94 -8.10
N LYS A 40 -15.64 12.20 -9.35
CA LYS A 40 -14.80 12.85 -10.39
C LYS A 40 -15.57 13.07 -11.69
N LYS A 41 -16.15 14.26 -11.84
CA LYS A 41 -16.20 14.94 -13.14
C LYS A 41 -14.78 15.45 -13.42
N LYS A 42 -14.16 14.96 -14.49
CA LYS A 42 -13.16 15.69 -15.26
C LYS A 42 -13.47 15.45 -16.73
#